data_AF-A0A3M1EBG2-F1
#
_entry.id   AF-A0A3M1EBG2-F1
#
_cell.length_a   1.000
_cell.length_b   1.000
_cell.length_c   1.000
_cell.angle_alpha   90.00
_cell.angle_beta   90.00
_cell.angle_gamma   90.00
#
_symmetry.space_group_name_H-M   'P 1'
#
loop_
_entity.id
_entity.type
_entity.pdbx_description
1 polymer ?
#
loop_
_entity_poly.entity_id
_entity_poly.type
_entity_poly.pdbx_seq_one_letter_code
_entity_poly.pdbx_strand_id
1 'polypeptide(L)'
;MGVVIRIVAWFAIMIVSLGSACTSGSQIRRDITDLDEELGALEAADARLCTPEELARAKAHREFAAHELSEHDYQDAQDHLDVAFENVERAKRLLQNCKVVERTPPPSPSP
;
A
#
# COMPACT_ATOMS: atom_id res chain seq x y z
N MET A 1 -46.83 -19.02 17.27
CA MET A 1 -46.27 -17.66 17.09
C MET A 1 -44.79 -17.55 17.47
N GLY A 2 -44.34 -18.10 18.60
CA GLY A 2 -42.92 -18.01 19.02
C GLY A 2 -41.89 -18.66 18.08
N VAL A 3 -42.25 -19.74 17.38
CA VAL A 3 -41.33 -20.42 16.42
C VAL A 3 -41.11 -19.57 15.16
N VAL A 4 -42.17 -18.94 14.65
CA VAL A 4 -42.10 -18.05 13.47
C VAL A 4 -41.27 -16.81 13.77
N ILE A 5 -41.48 -16.20 14.95
CA ILE A 5 -40.70 -15.03 15.39
C ILE A 5 -39.20 -15.37 15.51
N ARG A 6 -38.86 -16.55 16.01
CA ARG A 6 -37.47 -17.01 16.11
C ARG A 6 -36.86 -17.21 14.72
N ILE A 7 -37.56 -17.88 13.81
CA ILE A 7 -37.08 -18.11 12.44
C ILE A 7 -36.85 -16.78 11.70
N VAL A 8 -37.78 -15.83 11.82
CA VAL A 8 -37.64 -14.49 11.22
C VAL A 8 -36.46 -13.73 11.84
N ALA A 9 -36.27 -13.81 13.16
CA ALA A 9 -35.13 -13.18 13.83
C ALA A 9 -33.79 -13.78 13.38
N TRP A 10 -33.68 -15.10 13.24
CA TRP A 10 -32.48 -15.76 12.73
C TRP A 10 -32.18 -15.39 11.26
N PHE A 11 -33.20 -15.30 10.42
CA PHE A 11 -33.04 -14.83 9.04
C PHE A 11 -32.62 -13.36 8.96
N ALA A 12 -33.17 -12.49 9.81
CA ALA A 12 -32.79 -11.08 9.87
C ALA A 12 -31.33 -10.89 10.33
N ILE A 13 -30.87 -11.68 11.31
CA ILE A 13 -29.48 -11.65 11.78
C ILE A 13 -28.53 -12.14 10.67
N MET A 14 -28.90 -13.18 9.92
CA MET A 14 -28.06 -13.70 8.83
C MET A 14 -27.91 -12.69 7.67
N ILE A 15 -28.96 -11.94 7.33
CA ILE A 15 -28.92 -10.94 6.24
C ILE A 15 -28.02 -9.75 6.61
N VAL A 16 -27.98 -9.33 7.87
CA VAL A 16 -27.14 -8.20 8.33
C VAL A 16 -25.65 -8.53 8.27
N SER A 17 -25.26 -9.80 8.45
CA SER A 17 -23.84 -10.22 8.43
C SER A 17 -23.16 -10.20 7.06
N LEU A 18 -23.89 -10.06 5.94
CA LEU A 18 -23.27 -10.05 4.60
C LEU A 18 -22.77 -8.66 4.15
N GLY A 19 -23.00 -7.60 4.93
CA GLY A 19 -22.77 -6.21 4.49
C GLY A 19 -21.47 -5.54 4.96
N SER A 20 -20.58 -6.22 5.69
CA SER A 20 -19.53 -5.55 6.48
C SER A 20 -18.13 -5.48 5.86
N ALA A 21 -17.94 -5.69 4.56
CA ALA A 21 -16.60 -5.63 3.94
C ALA A 21 -16.55 -4.91 2.57
N CYS A 22 -17.40 -3.90 2.35
CA CYS A 22 -17.32 -3.09 1.14
C CYS A 22 -16.20 -2.04 1.26
N THR A 23 -14.97 -2.40 0.90
CA THR A 23 -13.92 -1.42 0.61
C THR A 23 -14.37 -0.58 -0.58
N SER A 24 -14.44 0.76 -0.42
CA SER A 24 -14.91 1.62 -1.52
C SER A 24 -13.76 1.96 -2.46
N GLY A 25 -13.97 1.87 -3.78
CA GLY A 25 -12.97 2.29 -4.77
C GLY A 25 -12.51 3.75 -4.61
N SER A 26 -13.34 4.62 -4.01
CA SER A 26 -12.95 6.01 -3.69
C SER A 26 -11.89 6.11 -2.59
N GLN A 27 -11.90 5.18 -1.63
CA GLN A 27 -10.91 5.11 -0.57
C GLN A 27 -9.59 4.60 -1.13
N ILE A 28 -9.62 3.49 -1.87
CA ILE A 28 -8.43 2.91 -2.54
C ILE A 28 -7.74 3.96 -3.43
N ARG A 29 -8.51 4.78 -4.16
CA ARG A 29 -7.92 5.86 -4.97
C ARG A 29 -7.21 6.94 -4.15
N ARG A 30 -7.75 7.27 -2.97
CA ARG A 30 -7.07 8.19 -2.03
C ARG A 30 -5.81 7.55 -1.51
N ASP A 31 -5.88 6.30 -1.07
CA ASP A 31 -4.73 5.58 -0.52
C ASP A 31 -3.58 5.44 -1.55
N ILE A 32 -3.89 5.20 -2.84
CA ILE A 32 -2.90 5.22 -3.92
C ILE A 32 -2.23 6.61 -4.03
N THR A 33 -3.00 7.68 -3.89
CA THR A 33 -2.49 9.06 -3.97
C THR A 33 -1.60 9.38 -2.77
N ASP A 34 -2.01 8.99 -1.57
CA ASP A 34 -1.21 9.15 -0.35
C ASP A 34 0.10 8.36 -0.45
N LEU A 35 0.03 7.14 -1.00
CA LEU A 35 1.20 6.31 -1.23
C LEU A 35 2.19 6.91 -2.25
N ASP A 36 1.70 7.62 -3.28
CA ASP A 36 2.58 8.36 -4.21
C ASP A 36 3.38 9.45 -3.49
N GLU A 37 2.74 10.17 -2.56
CA GLU A 37 3.40 11.19 -1.75
C GLU A 37 4.48 10.57 -0.86
N GLU A 38 4.17 9.47 -0.17
CA GLU A 38 5.14 8.80 0.70
C GLU A 38 6.32 8.22 -0.09
N LEU A 39 6.06 7.62 -1.26
CA LEU A 39 7.10 7.12 -2.16
C LEU A 39 8.00 8.26 -2.65
N GLY A 40 7.42 9.41 -3.03
CA GLY A 40 8.17 10.59 -3.41
C GLY A 40 9.07 11.12 -2.29
N ALA A 41 8.57 11.13 -1.05
CA ALA A 41 9.36 11.52 0.12
C ALA A 41 10.53 10.55 0.39
N LEU A 42 10.31 9.24 0.24
CA LEU A 42 11.38 8.24 0.34
C LEU A 42 12.45 8.44 -0.74
N GLU A 43 12.05 8.69 -1.98
CA GLU A 43 13.00 8.92 -3.07
C GLU A 43 13.88 10.15 -2.84
N ALA A 44 13.28 11.24 -2.35
CA ALA A 44 14.00 12.46 -2.01
C ALA A 44 14.99 12.26 -0.83
N ALA A 45 14.79 11.23 -0.02
CA ALA A 45 15.60 10.89 1.14
C ALA A 45 16.64 9.78 0.86
N ASP A 46 17.07 9.60 -0.39
CA ASP A 46 18.07 8.59 -0.80
C ASP A 46 17.65 7.13 -0.52
N ALA A 47 16.35 6.82 -0.43
CA ALA A 47 15.87 5.47 -0.20
C ALA A 47 16.37 4.45 -1.24
N ARG A 48 16.67 4.88 -2.47
CA ARG A 48 17.25 4.04 -3.51
C ARG A 48 18.62 3.46 -3.14
N LEU A 49 19.38 4.13 -2.27
CA LEU A 49 20.69 3.68 -1.82
C LEU A 49 20.59 2.91 -0.50
N CYS A 50 19.67 3.32 0.36
CA CYS A 50 19.57 2.84 1.74
C CYS A 50 18.62 1.66 1.94
N THR A 51 17.52 1.62 1.17
CA THR A 51 16.42 0.65 1.32
C THR A 51 15.82 0.32 -0.05
N PRO A 52 16.65 -0.13 -1.03
CA PRO A 52 16.22 -0.31 -2.40
C PRO A 52 15.14 -1.39 -2.54
N GLU A 53 15.20 -2.45 -1.74
CA GLU A 53 14.25 -3.56 -1.83
C GLU A 53 12.85 -3.16 -1.38
N GLU A 54 12.73 -2.49 -0.24
CA GLU A 54 11.45 -2.01 0.29
C GLU A 54 10.85 -0.95 -0.62
N LEU A 55 11.67 0.00 -1.09
CA LEU A 55 11.21 1.03 -2.03
C LEU A 55 10.69 0.40 -3.33
N ALA A 56 11.42 -0.56 -3.90
CA ALA A 56 10.99 -1.24 -5.12
C ALA A 56 9.70 -2.06 -4.90
N ARG A 57 9.61 -2.78 -3.78
CA ARG A 57 8.41 -3.57 -3.45
C ARG A 57 7.19 -2.66 -3.23
N ALA A 58 7.35 -1.56 -2.50
CA ALA A 58 6.26 -0.60 -2.30
C ALA A 58 5.75 -0.04 -3.64
N LYS A 59 6.64 0.35 -4.55
CA LYS A 59 6.28 0.84 -5.88
C LYS A 59 5.57 -0.19 -6.74
N ALA A 60 6.08 -1.42 -6.76
CA ALA A 60 5.46 -2.50 -7.52
C ALA A 60 4.04 -2.78 -7.02
N HIS A 61 3.85 -2.88 -5.70
CA HIS A 61 2.53 -3.07 -5.12
C HIS A 61 1.59 -1.88 -5.35
N ARG A 62 2.10 -0.64 -5.33
CA ARG A 62 1.33 0.54 -5.74
C ARG A 62 0.82 0.42 -7.18
N GLU A 63 1.67 -0.06 -8.09
CA GLU A 63 1.32 -0.25 -9.50
C GLU A 63 0.23 -1.32 -9.65
N PHE A 64 0.39 -2.46 -8.98
CA PHE A 64 -0.64 -3.51 -8.96
C PHE A 64 -1.96 -3.00 -8.35
N ALA A 65 -1.93 -2.30 -7.22
CA ALA A 65 -3.13 -1.72 -6.61
C ALA A 65 -3.90 -0.80 -7.58
N ALA A 66 -3.17 0.01 -8.36
CA ALA A 66 -3.78 0.86 -9.38
C ALA A 66 -4.38 0.07 -10.54
N HIS A 67 -3.73 -1.04 -10.94
CA HIS A 67 -4.23 -1.94 -11.96
C HIS A 67 -5.51 -2.65 -11.50
N GLU A 68 -5.49 -3.28 -10.33
CA GLU A 68 -6.65 -3.99 -9.77
C GLU A 68 -7.85 -3.04 -9.55
N LEU A 69 -7.59 -1.81 -9.08
CA LEU A 69 -8.63 -0.79 -8.98
C LEU A 69 -9.27 -0.47 -10.34
N SER A 70 -8.48 -0.47 -11.43
CA SER A 70 -8.99 -0.22 -12.77
C SER A 70 -9.86 -1.36 -13.31
N GLU A 71 -9.57 -2.59 -12.89
CA GLU A 71 -10.36 -3.80 -13.17
C GLU A 71 -11.56 -3.97 -12.22
N HIS A 72 -11.76 -3.03 -11.29
CA HIS A 72 -12.79 -3.05 -10.26
C HIS A 72 -12.62 -4.20 -9.24
N ASP A 73 -11.41 -4.76 -9.14
CA ASP A 73 -11.05 -5.70 -8.09
C ASP A 73 -10.57 -4.95 -6.84
N TYR A 74 -11.54 -4.52 -6.02
CA TYR A 74 -11.27 -3.71 -4.84
C TYR A 74 -10.58 -4.49 -3.71
N GLN A 75 -10.75 -5.81 -3.67
CA GLN A 75 -10.15 -6.63 -2.63
C GLN A 75 -8.66 -6.79 -2.90
N ASP A 76 -8.30 -7.21 -4.12
CA ASP A 76 -6.90 -7.39 -4.49
C ASP A 76 -6.17 -6.04 -4.51
N ALA A 77 -6.85 -4.96 -4.94
CA ALA A 77 -6.30 -3.61 -4.84
C ALA A 77 -5.95 -3.21 -3.39
N GLN A 78 -6.81 -3.56 -2.42
CA GLN A 78 -6.54 -3.30 -1.01
C GLN A 78 -5.39 -4.16 -0.49
N ASP A 79 -5.34 -5.45 -0.84
CA ASP A 79 -4.27 -6.36 -0.42
C ASP A 79 -2.91 -5.85 -0.93
N HIS A 80 -2.85 -5.32 -2.16
CA HIS A 80 -1.66 -4.68 -2.67
C HIS A 80 -1.28 -3.39 -1.90
N LEU A 81 -2.25 -2.53 -1.57
CA LEU A 81 -2.01 -1.33 -0.76
C LEU A 81 -1.43 -1.66 0.61
N ASP A 82 -1.96 -2.66 1.30
CA ASP A 82 -1.51 -3.07 2.63
C ASP A 82 -0.02 -3.46 2.60
N VAL A 83 0.39 -4.25 1.61
CA VAL A 83 1.80 -4.61 1.42
C VAL A 83 2.64 -3.39 1.06
N ALA A 84 2.12 -2.47 0.24
CA ALA A 84 2.86 -1.28 -0.14
C ALA A 84 3.16 -0.38 1.06
N PHE A 85 2.15 -0.07 1.88
CA PHE A 85 2.32 0.73 3.10
C PHE A 85 3.24 0.06 4.11
N GLU A 86 3.15 -1.26 4.27
CA GLU A 86 4.06 -1.99 5.15
C GLU A 86 5.54 -1.84 4.71
N ASN A 87 5.79 -1.87 3.40
CA ASN A 87 7.13 -1.63 2.85
C ASN A 87 7.58 -0.17 2.98
N VAL A 88 6.68 0.80 2.80
CA VAL A 88 7.01 2.21 3.05
C VAL A 88 7.42 2.42 4.51
N GLU A 89 6.69 1.85 5.46
CA GLU A 89 7.03 1.95 6.88
C GLU A 89 8.36 1.26 7.20
N ARG A 90 8.65 0.11 6.58
CA ARG A 90 9.99 -0.52 6.67
C ARG A 90 11.07 0.39 6.12
N ALA A 91 10.86 0.98 4.94
CA ALA A 91 11.81 1.87 4.30
C ALA A 91 12.12 3.10 5.16
N LYS A 92 11.08 3.74 5.73
CA LYS A 92 11.23 4.86 6.68
C LYS A 92 12.11 4.47 7.87
N ARG A 93 11.95 3.28 8.44
CA ARG A 93 12.78 2.80 9.58
C ARG A 93 14.23 2.56 9.17
N LEU A 94 14.47 1.95 8.02
CA LEU A 94 15.82 1.66 7.53
C LEU A 94 16.59 2.95 7.20
N LEU A 95 15.89 3.95 6.65
CA LEU A 95 16.47 5.26 6.35
C LEU A 95 17.08 5.97 7.57
N GLN A 96 16.46 5.86 8.74
CA GLN A 96 16.91 6.58 9.96
C GLN A 96 18.37 6.33 10.32
N ASN A 97 18.90 5.15 9.98
CA ASN A 97 20.27 4.75 10.33
C ASN A 97 21.21 4.68 9.11
N CYS A 98 20.73 5.10 7.94
CA CYS A 98 21.54 5.09 6.73
C CYS A 98 22.49 6.28 6.69
N LYS A 99 23.76 6.03 6.34
CA LYS A 99 24.75 7.06 6.05
C LYS A 99 25.17 6.91 4.59
N VAL A 100 24.55 7.69 3.71
CA VAL A 100 24.96 7.75 2.31
C VAL A 100 26.35 8.40 2.26
N VAL A 101 27.35 7.63 1.83
CA VAL A 101 28.68 8.16 1.55
C VAL A 101 28.68 8.55 0.08
N GLU A 102 28.60 9.86 -0.18
CA GLU A 102 28.76 10.41 -1.52
C GLU A 102 30.15 10.02 -2.05
N ARG A 103 30.20 9.29 -3.17
CA ARG A 103 31.47 9.01 -3.85
C ARG A 103 31.75 10.15 -4.81
N THR A 104 32.81 10.92 -4.55
CA THR A 104 33.36 11.82 -5.56
C THR A 104 33.77 11.01 -6.80
N PRO A 105 33.35 11.40 -8.01
CA PRO A 105 33.81 10.77 -9.23
C PRO A 105 35.34 10.80 -9.31
N PRO A 106 36.00 9.76 -9.84
CA PRO A 106 37.43 9.79 -10.06
C PRO A 106 37.78 10.99 -10.97
N PRO A 107 38.93 11.66 -10.76
CA PRO A 107 39.34 12.77 -11.60
C PRO A 107 39.45 12.31 -13.05
N SER A 108 38.96 13.14 -13.98
CA SER A 108 39.07 12.88 -15.41
C SER A 108 40.54 12.63 -15.78
N PRO A 109 40.85 11.63 -16.64
CA PRO A 109 42.21 11.45 -17.12
C PRO A 109 42.69 12.73 -17.81
N SER A 110 43.93 13.12 -17.50
CA SER A 110 44.64 14.19 -18.21
C SER A 110 44.86 13.79 -19.68
N PRO A 111 44.81 14.73 -20.64
CA PRO A 111 45.13 14.47 -22.04
C PRO A 111 46.54 13.86 -22.25
#